data_AF-A0A6S7KS17-F1
#
_entry.id   AF-A0A6S7KS17-F1
#
_cell.length_a   1.000
_cell.length_b   1.000
_cell.length_c   1.000
_cell.angle_alpha   90.00
_cell.angle_beta   90.00
_cell.angle_gamma   90.00
#
_symmetry.space_group_name_H-M   'P 1'
#
loop_
_entity.id
_entity.type
_entity.pdbx_description
1 polymer ?
#
loop_
_entity_poly.entity_id
_entity_poly.type
_entity_poly.pdbx_seq_one_letter_code
_entity_poly.pdbx_strand_id
1 'polypeptide(L)'
;MEFEALDTKLTQLEITVQRTEFVLTSARREQIKRHLEALKAISCETDECKRAVELEKIANKEELSEINKWHDEIDEKLNKADIEISRLEGWLNDKEKHEKFSAQEEQLKFELKLHETKLKLQTELTTNSSPDTSSTTTITVSEKTGKLPKLVISKFNGSYMDWPRFWGQFFRSCRQEYHSPYQQVYVFVRIT
;
A
#
# COMPACT_ATOMS: atom_id res chain seq x y z
N MET A 1 -20.20 0.43 48.96
CA MET A 1 -20.59 0.89 47.60
C MET A 1 -19.55 0.43 46.59
N GLU A 2 -18.26 0.53 46.91
CA GLU A 2 -17.15 0.07 46.07
C GLU A 2 -17.23 -1.42 45.69
N PHE A 3 -17.69 -2.29 46.60
CA PHE A 3 -17.86 -3.72 46.32
C PHE A 3 -18.88 -4.01 45.21
N GLU A 4 -20.01 -3.29 45.19
CA GLU A 4 -21.03 -3.44 44.13
C GLU A 4 -20.54 -2.89 42.79
N ALA A 5 -19.75 -1.81 42.83
CA ALA A 5 -19.12 -1.25 41.63
C ALA A 5 -18.13 -2.25 41.02
N LEU A 6 -17.31 -2.91 41.84
CA LEU A 6 -16.39 -3.95 41.40
C LEU A 6 -17.12 -5.16 40.81
N ASP A 7 -18.18 -5.66 41.45
CA ASP A 7 -18.95 -6.80 40.93
C ASP A 7 -19.60 -6.49 39.57
N THR A 8 -20.11 -5.25 39.43
CA THR A 8 -20.64 -4.74 38.16
C THR A 8 -19.55 -4.73 37.08
N LYS A 9 -18.35 -4.25 37.41
CA LYS A 9 -17.20 -4.20 36.48
C LYS A 9 -16.68 -5.59 36.11
N LEU A 10 -16.60 -6.51 37.06
CA LEU A 10 -16.24 -7.91 36.80
C LEU A 10 -17.25 -8.59 35.87
N THR A 11 -18.54 -8.33 36.06
CA THR A 11 -19.59 -8.84 35.16
C THR A 11 -19.45 -8.22 33.76
N GLN A 12 -19.20 -6.91 33.67
CA GLN A 12 -18.96 -6.23 32.40
C GLN A 12 -17.72 -6.79 31.68
N LEU A 13 -16.63 -7.05 32.42
CA LEU A 13 -15.39 -7.64 31.91
C LEU A 13 -15.66 -9.03 31.33
N GLU A 14 -16.31 -9.91 32.09
CA GLU A 14 -16.64 -11.28 31.68
C GLU A 14 -17.47 -11.32 30.39
N ILE A 15 -18.52 -10.50 30.30
CA ILE A 15 -19.36 -10.39 29.08
C ILE A 15 -18.52 -9.93 27.89
N THR A 16 -17.60 -8.98 28.10
CA THR A 16 -16.75 -8.44 27.03
C THR A 16 -15.73 -9.47 26.56
N VAL A 17 -15.13 -10.23 27.48
CA VAL A 17 -14.22 -11.36 27.20
C VAL A 17 -14.93 -12.43 26.37
N GLN A 18 -16.13 -12.85 26.78
CA GLN A 18 -16.91 -13.86 26.04
C GLN A 18 -17.27 -13.39 24.62
N ARG A 19 -17.48 -12.09 24.43
CA ARG A 19 -17.79 -11.49 23.13
C ARG A 19 -16.58 -11.44 22.17
N THR A 20 -15.36 -11.60 22.67
CA THR A 20 -14.12 -11.53 21.88
C THR A 20 -14.11 -12.52 20.72
N GLU A 21 -14.52 -13.78 20.96
CA GLU A 21 -14.59 -14.79 19.90
C GLU A 21 -15.50 -14.37 18.74
N PHE A 22 -16.69 -13.87 19.08
CA PHE A 22 -17.62 -13.38 18.06
C PHE A 22 -17.03 -12.22 17.26
N VAL A 23 -16.30 -11.31 17.91
CA VAL A 23 -15.64 -10.19 17.21
C VAL A 23 -14.52 -10.68 16.30
N LEU A 24 -13.71 -11.66 16.73
CA LEU A 24 -12.66 -12.27 15.92
C LEU A 24 -13.22 -12.94 14.66
N THR A 25 -14.34 -13.67 14.76
CA THR A 25 -14.98 -14.30 13.59
C THR A 25 -15.45 -13.29 12.54
N SER A 26 -15.74 -12.05 12.94
CA SER A 26 -16.14 -11.00 12.00
C SER A 26 -15.01 -10.55 11.06
N ALA A 27 -13.75 -10.83 11.41
CA ALA A 27 -12.52 -10.49 10.67
C ALA A 27 -12.40 -9.01 10.23
N ARG A 28 -13.19 -8.11 10.83
CA ARG A 28 -13.20 -6.68 10.51
C ARG A 28 -12.18 -5.95 11.38
N ARG A 29 -11.06 -5.54 10.79
CA ARG A 29 -9.93 -4.87 11.48
C ARG A 29 -10.38 -3.76 12.43
N GLU A 30 -11.23 -2.84 11.97
CA GLU A 30 -11.70 -1.71 12.80
C GLU A 30 -12.66 -2.12 13.92
N GLN A 31 -13.44 -3.19 13.73
CA GLN A 31 -14.30 -3.73 14.78
C GLN A 31 -13.46 -4.37 15.89
N ILE A 32 -12.42 -5.11 15.49
CA ILE A 32 -11.47 -5.77 16.40
C ILE A 32 -10.68 -4.72 17.19
N LYS A 33 -10.18 -3.65 16.53
CA LYS A 33 -9.51 -2.53 17.23
C LYS A 33 -10.41 -1.88 18.29
N ARG A 34 -11.65 -1.53 17.94
CA ARG A 34 -12.57 -0.92 18.92
C ARG A 34 -12.87 -1.85 20.10
N HIS A 35 -13.00 -3.15 19.84
CA HIS A 35 -13.21 -4.14 20.90
C HIS A 35 -11.98 -4.29 21.80
N LEU A 36 -10.77 -4.30 21.22
CA LEU A 36 -9.50 -4.29 21.96
C LEU A 36 -9.40 -3.08 22.91
N GLU A 37 -9.65 -1.88 22.40
CA GLU A 37 -9.61 -0.66 23.22
C GLU A 37 -10.66 -0.69 24.34
N ALA A 38 -11.87 -1.17 24.04
CA ALA A 38 -12.92 -1.31 25.04
C ALA A 38 -12.54 -2.33 26.14
N LEU A 39 -11.98 -3.47 25.76
CA LEU A 39 -11.55 -4.50 26.72
C LEU A 39 -10.40 -4.00 27.61
N LYS A 40 -9.43 -3.26 27.05
CA LYS A 40 -8.37 -2.59 27.83
C LYS A 40 -8.94 -1.58 28.82
N ALA A 41 -9.88 -0.73 28.38
CA ALA A 41 -10.52 0.25 29.24
C ALA A 41 -11.27 -0.42 30.40
N ILE A 42 -12.07 -1.46 30.12
CA ILE A 42 -12.83 -2.18 31.16
C ILE A 42 -11.88 -2.90 32.12
N SER A 43 -10.79 -3.50 31.64
CA SER A 43 -9.77 -4.13 32.49
C SER A 43 -9.14 -3.11 33.45
N CYS A 44 -8.76 -1.94 32.92
CA CYS A 44 -8.19 -0.85 33.71
C CYS A 44 -9.17 -0.32 34.77
N GLU A 45 -10.42 -0.06 34.39
CA GLU A 45 -11.48 0.36 35.32
C GLU A 45 -11.78 -0.69 36.40
N THR A 46 -11.72 -1.98 36.04
CA THR A 46 -11.90 -3.10 37.00
C THR A 46 -10.77 -3.13 38.02
N ASP A 47 -9.53 -2.93 37.59
CA ASP A 47 -8.35 -2.88 38.45
C ASP A 47 -8.35 -1.63 39.35
N GLU A 48 -8.90 -0.50 38.89
CA GLU A 48 -9.18 0.67 39.72
C GLU A 48 -10.21 0.38 40.82
N CYS A 49 -11.34 -0.25 40.48
CA CYS A 49 -12.34 -0.68 41.47
C CYS A 49 -11.76 -1.71 42.46
N LYS A 50 -10.89 -2.62 42.00
CA LYS A 50 -10.18 -3.58 42.86
C LYS A 50 -9.37 -2.83 43.93
N ARG A 51 -8.54 -1.87 43.53
CA ARG A 51 -7.76 -1.05 44.48
C ARG A 51 -8.65 -0.28 45.46
N ALA A 52 -9.79 0.24 45.01
CA ALA A 52 -10.74 0.94 45.89
C ALA A 52 -11.31 0.02 46.97
N VAL A 53 -11.71 -1.20 46.60
CA VAL A 53 -12.22 -2.21 47.55
C VAL A 53 -11.09 -2.70 48.47
N GLU A 54 -9.88 -2.88 47.97
CA GLU A 54 -8.71 -3.23 48.77
C GLU A 54 -8.48 -2.21 49.89
N LEU A 55 -8.52 -0.91 49.57
CA LEU A 55 -8.38 0.16 50.56
C LEU A 55 -9.47 0.09 51.64
N GLU A 56 -10.71 -0.23 51.28
CA GLU A 56 -11.82 -0.42 52.24
C GLU A 56 -11.57 -1.63 53.15
N LYS A 57 -11.14 -2.76 52.59
CA LYS A 57 -10.79 -3.98 53.35
C LYS A 57 -9.65 -3.75 54.33
N ILE A 58 -8.61 -3.02 53.91
CA ILE A 58 -7.49 -2.63 54.77
C ILE A 58 -7.96 -1.69 55.89
N ALA A 59 -8.81 -0.71 55.58
CA ALA A 59 -9.36 0.21 56.57
C ALA A 59 -10.22 -0.52 57.62
N ASN A 60 -10.94 -1.56 57.20
CA ASN A 60 -11.73 -2.43 58.07
C ASN A 60 -10.88 -3.42 58.88
N LYS A 61 -9.55 -3.44 58.69
CA LYS A 61 -8.60 -4.35 59.35
C LYS A 61 -8.93 -5.83 59.10
N GLU A 62 -9.40 -6.14 57.90
CA GLU A 62 -9.57 -7.53 57.47
C GLU A 62 -8.22 -8.27 57.48
N GLU A 63 -8.27 -9.59 57.61
CA GLU A 63 -7.07 -10.42 57.65
C GLU A 63 -6.35 -10.39 56.30
N LEU A 64 -5.03 -10.20 56.32
CA LEU A 64 -4.22 -10.12 55.10
C LEU A 64 -4.30 -11.40 54.25
N SER A 65 -4.48 -12.57 54.87
CA SER A 65 -4.63 -13.84 54.17
C SER A 65 -5.91 -13.87 53.32
N GLU A 66 -7.03 -13.39 53.85
CA GLU A 66 -8.31 -13.28 53.16
C GLU A 66 -8.27 -12.21 52.06
N ILE A 67 -7.58 -11.09 52.29
CA ILE A 67 -7.37 -10.05 51.26
C ILE A 67 -6.54 -10.63 50.09
N ASN A 68 -5.46 -11.35 50.37
CA ASN A 68 -4.63 -11.95 49.32
C ASN A 68 -5.38 -13.00 48.51
N LYS A 69 -6.15 -13.87 49.18
CA LYS A 69 -6.97 -14.86 48.47
C LYS A 69 -8.00 -14.20 47.55
N TRP A 70 -8.62 -13.12 48.01
CA TRP A 70 -9.53 -12.32 47.20
C TRP A 70 -8.83 -11.62 46.03
N HIS A 71 -7.58 -11.15 46.21
CA HIS A 71 -6.77 -10.64 45.09
C HIS A 71 -6.54 -11.71 44.03
N ASP A 72 -6.12 -12.91 44.44
CA ASP A 72 -5.84 -14.01 43.51
C ASP A 72 -7.09 -14.36 42.67
N GLU A 73 -8.27 -14.39 43.30
CA GLU A 73 -9.54 -14.65 42.61
C GLU A 73 -9.90 -13.59 41.56
N ILE A 74 -9.59 -12.31 41.82
CA ILE A 74 -9.82 -11.22 40.87
C ILE A 74 -8.75 -11.22 39.78
N ASP A 75 -7.50 -11.43 40.15
CA ASP A 75 -6.37 -11.45 39.22
C ASP A 75 -6.51 -12.59 38.22
N GLU A 76 -7.12 -13.72 38.59
CA GLU A 76 -7.45 -14.78 37.63
C GLU A 76 -8.42 -14.29 36.54
N LYS A 77 -9.41 -13.46 36.90
CA LYS A 77 -10.37 -12.90 35.93
C LYS A 77 -9.74 -11.83 35.05
N LEU A 78 -8.89 -10.96 35.62
CA LEU A 78 -8.13 -9.97 34.86
C LEU A 78 -7.15 -10.64 33.89
N ASN A 79 -6.47 -11.71 34.32
CA ASN A 79 -5.56 -12.46 33.47
C ASN A 79 -6.28 -13.10 32.26
N LYS A 80 -7.53 -13.57 32.43
CA LYS A 80 -8.35 -14.04 31.30
C LYS A 80 -8.60 -12.93 30.28
N ALA A 81 -8.85 -11.70 30.74
CA ALA A 81 -8.98 -10.55 29.86
C ALA A 81 -7.65 -10.21 29.15
N ASP A 82 -6.53 -10.27 29.86
CA ASP A 82 -5.19 -9.99 29.29
C ASP A 82 -4.78 -11.01 28.21
N ILE A 83 -5.16 -12.28 28.39
CA ILE A 83 -4.98 -13.33 27.36
C ILE A 83 -5.76 -12.96 26.09
N GLU A 84 -7.02 -12.54 26.22
CA GLU A 84 -7.83 -12.13 25.06
C GLU A 84 -7.35 -10.82 24.42
N ILE A 85 -6.88 -9.86 25.21
CA ILE A 85 -6.21 -8.65 24.72
C ILE A 85 -5.00 -9.02 23.86
N SER A 86 -4.12 -9.90 24.38
CA SER A 86 -2.93 -10.37 23.67
C SER A 86 -3.29 -11.07 22.35
N ARG A 87 -4.37 -11.86 22.37
CA ARG A 87 -4.88 -12.54 21.18
C ARG A 87 -5.38 -11.57 20.11
N LEU A 88 -6.14 -10.55 20.51
CA LEU A 88 -6.64 -9.50 19.60
C LEU A 88 -5.49 -8.70 18.98
N GLU A 89 -4.47 -8.35 19.78
CA GLU A 89 -3.25 -7.69 19.30
C GLU A 89 -2.48 -8.56 18.31
N GLY A 90 -2.31 -9.85 18.63
CA GLY A 90 -1.69 -10.82 17.74
C GLY A 90 -2.39 -10.88 16.38
N TRP A 91 -3.72 -11.00 16.38
CA TRP A 91 -4.52 -11.00 15.16
C TRP A 91 -4.32 -9.74 14.31
N LEU A 92 -4.32 -8.55 14.94
CA LEU A 92 -4.13 -7.27 14.24
C LEU A 92 -2.73 -7.16 13.62
N ASN A 93 -1.70 -7.62 14.34
CA ASN A 93 -0.33 -7.62 13.86
C ASN A 93 -0.13 -8.59 12.68
N ASP A 94 -0.70 -9.79 12.78
CA ASP A 94 -0.62 -10.80 11.71
C ASP A 94 -1.34 -10.33 10.45
N LYS A 95 -2.51 -9.68 10.62
CA LYS A 95 -3.23 -9.06 9.50
C LYS A 95 -2.39 -8.01 8.79
N GLU A 96 -1.72 -7.15 9.55
CA GLU A 96 -0.84 -6.11 9.00
C GLU A 96 0.40 -6.69 8.29
N LYS A 97 1.03 -7.71 8.86
CA LYS A 97 2.16 -8.41 8.23
C LYS A 97 1.74 -9.04 6.90
N HIS A 98 0.59 -9.69 6.87
CA HIS A 98 0.06 -10.30 5.64
C HIS A 98 -0.21 -9.25 4.56
N GLU A 99 -0.79 -8.10 4.92
CA GLU A 99 -1.03 -6.99 3.99
C GLU A 99 0.29 -6.46 3.41
N LYS A 100 1.31 -6.26 4.26
CA LYS A 100 2.65 -5.82 3.82
C LYS A 100 3.33 -6.83 2.90
N PHE A 101 3.27 -8.12 3.25
CA PHE A 101 3.88 -9.17 2.45
C PHE A 101 3.20 -9.30 1.08
N SER A 102 1.86 -9.25 1.04
CA SER A 102 1.10 -9.27 -0.21
C SER A 102 1.47 -8.09 -1.12
N ALA A 103 1.58 -6.88 -0.56
CA ALA A 103 1.97 -5.70 -1.32
C ALA A 103 3.40 -5.81 -1.88
N GLN A 104 4.34 -6.35 -1.09
CA GLN A 104 5.71 -6.61 -1.55
C GLN A 104 5.75 -7.66 -2.66
N GLU A 105 4.97 -8.73 -2.54
CA GLU A 105 4.90 -9.78 -3.56
C GLU A 105 4.33 -9.24 -4.88
N GLU A 106 3.28 -8.42 -4.83
CA GLU A 106 2.72 -7.74 -6.01
C GLU A 106 3.73 -6.81 -6.68
N GLN A 107 4.48 -6.04 -5.89
CA GLN A 107 5.54 -5.17 -6.40
C GLN A 107 6.62 -5.98 -7.14
N LEU A 108 7.11 -7.06 -6.54
CA LEU A 108 8.11 -7.93 -7.18
C LEU A 108 7.60 -8.58 -8.46
N LYS A 109 6.33 -9.00 -8.49
CA LYS A 109 5.69 -9.55 -9.71
C LYS A 109 5.64 -8.51 -10.82
N PHE A 110 5.33 -7.26 -10.49
CA PHE A 110 5.32 -6.18 -11.47
C PHE A 110 6.71 -5.90 -12.03
N GLU A 111 7.74 -5.85 -11.18
CA GLU A 111 9.13 -5.65 -11.58
C GLU A 111 9.64 -6.78 -12.48
N LEU A 112 9.36 -8.03 -12.12
CA LEU A 112 9.72 -9.20 -12.94
C LEU A 112 9.07 -9.13 -14.33
N LYS A 113 7.77 -8.80 -14.39
CA LYS A 113 7.04 -8.69 -15.67
C LYS A 113 7.57 -7.55 -16.53
N LEU A 114 7.93 -6.42 -15.91
CA LEU A 114 8.54 -5.29 -16.60
C LEU A 114 9.90 -5.68 -17.20
N HIS A 115 10.73 -6.37 -16.42
CA HIS A 115 12.04 -6.84 -16.86
C HIS A 115 11.94 -7.86 -18.01
N GLU A 116 11.03 -8.83 -17.88
CA GLU A 116 10.77 -9.83 -18.93
C GLU A 116 10.31 -9.17 -20.24
N THR A 117 9.39 -8.19 -20.16
CA THR A 117 8.90 -7.46 -21.34
C THR A 117 10.02 -6.68 -22.00
N LYS A 118 10.88 -6.02 -21.21
CA LYS A 118 12.05 -5.29 -21.72
C LYS A 118 13.01 -6.21 -22.46
N LEU A 119 13.30 -7.39 -21.91
CA LEU A 119 14.14 -8.39 -22.55
C LEU A 119 13.55 -8.87 -23.88
N LYS A 120 12.25 -9.20 -23.91
CA LYS A 120 11.56 -9.63 -25.16
C LYS A 120 11.68 -8.58 -26.26
N LEU A 121 11.37 -7.32 -25.95
CA LEU A 121 11.49 -6.21 -26.90
C LEU A 121 12.93 -6.02 -27.39
N GLN A 122 13.93 -6.12 -26.50
CA GLN A 122 15.33 -6.03 -26.89
C GLN A 122 15.74 -7.18 -27.82
N THR A 123 15.28 -8.41 -27.53
CA THR A 123 15.54 -9.55 -28.42
C THR A 123 14.90 -9.36 -29.78
N GLU A 124 13.63 -8.95 -29.85
CA GLU A 124 12.93 -8.68 -31.12
C GLU A 124 13.64 -7.61 -31.97
N LEU A 125 14.13 -6.53 -31.34
CA LEU A 125 14.92 -5.51 -32.03
C LEU A 125 16.23 -6.08 -32.58
N THR A 126 16.93 -6.95 -31.84
CA THR A 126 18.18 -7.57 -32.31
C THR A 126 17.96 -8.66 -33.37
N THR A 127 16.88 -9.44 -33.30
CA THR A 127 16.56 -10.47 -34.31
C THR A 127 16.05 -9.85 -35.61
N ASN A 128 15.36 -8.72 -35.54
CA ASN A 128 14.94 -7.94 -36.71
C ASN A 128 16.08 -7.05 -37.25
N SER A 129 17.19 -6.94 -36.53
CA SER A 129 18.39 -6.17 -36.90
C SER A 129 19.60 -7.09 -37.02
N SER A 130 19.57 -8.03 -37.97
CA SER A 130 20.76 -8.68 -38.53
C SER A 130 20.88 -8.40 -40.04
N PRO A 131 22.10 -8.41 -40.59
CA PRO A 131 22.58 -7.32 -41.42
C PRO A 131 22.58 -7.67 -42.91
N ASP A 132 21.75 -7.00 -43.70
CA ASP A 132 21.96 -6.90 -45.15
C ASP A 132 21.99 -5.42 -45.55
N THR A 133 23.13 -4.75 -45.29
CA THR A 133 23.51 -3.59 -46.12
C THR A 133 25.02 -3.39 -46.09
N SER A 134 25.73 -4.21 -46.86
CA SER A 134 27.01 -3.82 -47.46
C SER A 134 27.00 -4.20 -48.93
N SER A 135 25.96 -3.76 -49.64
CA SER A 135 25.89 -3.77 -51.09
C SER A 135 25.82 -2.32 -51.55
N THR A 136 27.00 -1.79 -51.86
CA THR A 136 27.16 -0.68 -52.79
C THR A 136 26.42 -1.04 -54.07
N THR A 137 25.19 -0.55 -54.24
CA THR A 137 24.48 -0.60 -55.51
C THR A 137 24.28 0.84 -55.95
N THR A 138 25.24 1.30 -56.74
CA THR A 138 25.04 2.38 -57.71
C THR A 138 23.85 2.03 -58.58
N ILE A 139 22.69 2.59 -58.27
CA ILE A 139 21.54 2.58 -59.18
C ILE A 139 21.76 3.71 -60.18
N THR A 140 22.36 3.37 -61.33
CA THR A 140 22.24 4.15 -62.56
C THR A 140 20.80 4.03 -63.05
N VAL A 141 19.93 4.97 -62.67
CA VAL A 141 18.60 5.12 -63.30
C VAL A 141 18.73 6.09 -64.46
N SER A 142 18.46 5.53 -65.63
CA SER A 142 18.29 6.18 -66.92
C SER A 142 17.30 7.36 -66.85
N GLU A 143 17.59 8.34 -67.71
CA GLU A 143 16.94 9.63 -67.89
C GLU A 143 15.41 9.59 -67.87
N LYS A 144 14.82 10.24 -66.86
CA LYS A 144 13.55 10.97 -66.99
C LYS A 144 13.69 12.32 -66.27
N THR A 145 13.52 13.38 -67.04
CA THR A 145 13.64 14.78 -66.62
C THR A 145 12.53 15.17 -65.65
N GLY A 146 12.91 15.29 -64.38
CA GLY A 146 12.10 15.83 -63.28
C GLY A 146 12.90 15.81 -61.99
N LYS A 147 13.86 16.73 -61.82
CA LYS A 147 14.77 16.74 -60.66
C LYS A 147 14.01 17.20 -59.41
N LEU A 148 13.62 16.26 -58.56
CA LEU A 148 13.23 16.54 -57.17
C LEU A 148 14.45 17.02 -56.39
N PRO A 149 14.35 18.08 -55.55
CA PRO A 149 15.46 18.53 -54.74
C PRO A 149 15.91 17.41 -53.79
N LYS A 150 17.21 17.15 -53.76
CA LYS A 150 17.81 16.12 -52.90
C LYS A 150 17.55 16.47 -51.44
N LEU A 151 16.66 15.74 -50.77
CA LEU A 151 16.46 15.87 -49.32
C LEU A 151 17.69 15.34 -48.59
N VAL A 152 18.44 16.23 -47.94
CA VAL A 152 19.45 15.87 -46.95
C VAL A 152 18.74 15.76 -45.61
N ILE A 153 18.32 14.55 -45.22
CA ILE A 153 17.83 14.30 -43.87
C ILE A 153 19.06 14.24 -42.96
N SER A 154 19.24 15.25 -42.12
CA SER A 154 20.33 15.26 -41.14
C SER A 154 20.14 14.10 -40.15
N LYS A 155 21.18 13.28 -39.93
CA LYS A 155 21.13 12.18 -38.96
C LYS A 155 20.91 12.74 -37.56
N PHE A 156 19.85 12.30 -36.88
CA PHE A 156 19.58 12.63 -35.49
C PHE A 156 20.38 11.68 -34.59
N ASN A 157 21.12 12.23 -33.63
CA ASN A 157 22.00 11.50 -32.74
C ASN A 157 21.29 10.96 -31.48
N GLY A 158 19.97 11.17 -31.34
CA GLY A 158 19.20 10.73 -30.19
C GLY A 158 19.27 11.65 -28.97
N SER A 159 19.93 12.82 -29.06
CA SER A 159 20.01 13.78 -27.96
C SER A 159 18.65 14.45 -27.71
N TYR A 160 18.14 14.37 -26.47
CA TYR A 160 16.84 14.96 -26.11
C TYR A 160 16.82 16.50 -26.27
N MET A 161 17.97 17.16 -26.15
CA MET A 161 18.11 18.61 -26.35
C MET A 161 17.92 19.03 -27.81
N ASP A 162 18.21 18.14 -28.77
CA ASP A 162 18.07 18.40 -30.19
C ASP A 162 16.66 18.08 -30.72
N TRP A 163 15.79 17.52 -29.86
CA TRP A 163 14.46 17.05 -30.23
C TRP A 163 13.51 18.16 -30.75
N PRO A 164 13.46 19.37 -30.12
CA PRO A 164 12.64 20.46 -30.62
C PRO A 164 13.10 20.97 -32.00
N ARG A 165 14.42 21.03 -32.22
CA ARG A 165 15.01 21.44 -33.50
C ARG A 165 14.76 20.39 -34.58
N PHE A 166 14.86 19.11 -34.24
CA PHE A 166 14.67 18.01 -35.18
C PHE A 166 13.21 17.95 -35.66
N TRP A 167 12.24 17.90 -34.76
CA TRP A 167 10.82 17.87 -35.15
C TRP A 167 10.35 19.17 -35.80
N GLY A 168 10.94 20.32 -35.44
CA GLY A 168 10.67 21.60 -36.07
C GLY A 168 10.87 21.62 -37.59
N GLN A 169 11.64 20.70 -38.16
CA GLN A 169 11.86 20.59 -39.61
C GLN A 169 10.64 20.04 -40.36
N PHE A 170 9.84 19.18 -39.73
CA PHE A 170 8.66 18.57 -40.36
C PHE A 170 7.43 19.48 -40.27
N PHE A 171 7.32 20.27 -39.19
CA PHE A 171 6.19 21.21 -39.03
C PHE A 171 6.22 22.38 -40.03
N ARG A 172 7.39 22.73 -40.59
CA ARG A 172 7.48 23.79 -41.61
C ARG A 172 6.83 23.42 -42.93
N SER A 173 6.70 22.12 -43.24
CA SER A 173 6.15 21.64 -44.51
C SER A 173 4.64 21.41 -44.50
N CYS A 174 3.98 21.44 -43.32
CA CYS A 174 2.53 21.26 -43.22
C CYS A 174 1.72 22.54 -43.50
N ARG A 175 2.35 23.63 -43.98
CA ARG A 175 1.71 24.94 -44.13
C ARG A 175 1.58 25.37 -45.59
N GLN A 176 0.94 24.53 -46.39
CA GLN A 176 0.36 24.86 -47.69
C GLN A 176 -0.63 23.73 -47.97
N GLU A 177 -1.86 23.76 -47.49
CA GLU A 177 -2.97 24.65 -47.86
C GLU A 177 -4.03 24.66 -46.74
N TYR A 178 -5.06 25.47 -46.90
CA TYR A 178 -6.20 25.74 -46.01
C TYR A 178 -6.04 26.92 -45.03
N HIS A 179 -6.44 28.09 -45.55
CA HIS A 179 -7.05 29.13 -44.72
C HIS A 179 -8.31 28.57 -44.05
N SER A 180 -8.29 28.44 -42.72
CA SER A 180 -9.50 28.46 -41.89
C SER A 180 -9.15 29.14 -40.55
N PRO A 181 -9.94 30.11 -40.04
CA PRO A 181 -9.48 31.03 -39.00
C PRO A 181 -9.62 30.52 -37.56
N TYR A 182 -9.94 29.25 -37.33
CA TYR A 182 -10.17 28.73 -35.98
C TYR A 182 -9.50 27.38 -35.77
N GLN A 183 -8.26 27.39 -35.27
CA GLN A 183 -7.73 26.39 -34.32
C GLN A 183 -6.27 26.71 -33.99
N GLN A 184 -6.04 27.28 -32.80
CA GLN A 184 -4.74 27.17 -32.13
C GLN A 184 -4.65 25.76 -31.53
N VAL A 185 -4.06 24.82 -32.26
CA VAL A 185 -3.70 23.52 -31.69
C VAL A 185 -2.37 23.68 -30.96
N TYR A 186 -2.42 23.91 -29.65
CA TYR A 186 -1.24 23.80 -28.80
C TYR A 186 -0.96 22.31 -28.56
N VAL A 187 0.12 21.80 -29.16
CA VAL A 187 0.66 20.47 -28.83
C VAL A 187 1.66 20.64 -27.68
N PHE A 188 1.21 20.36 -26.45
CA PHE A 188 2.11 20.22 -25.30
C PHE A 188 2.75 18.84 -25.32
N VAL A 189 4.05 18.76 -25.58
CA VAL A 189 4.85 17.56 -25.33
C VAL A 189 5.24 17.57 -23.86
N ARG A 190 4.54 16.78 -23.03
CA ARG A 190 4.98 16.51 -21.65
C ARG A 190 6.03 15.40 -21.69
N ILE A 191 7.22 15.73 -21.22
CA ILE A 191 8.31 14.76 -20.97
C ILE A 191 8.26 14.44 -19.48
N THR A 192 7.94 13.18 -19.14
CA THR A 192 8.14 12.58 -17.81
C THR A 192 9.40 11.75 -17.83
#